data_AF-A0A2B2LD79-F1
#
_entry.id   AF-A0A2B2LD79-F1
#
_cell.length_a   1.000
_cell.length_b   1.000
_cell.length_c   1.000
_cell.angle_alpha   90.00
_cell.angle_beta   90.00
_cell.angle_gamma   90.00
#
_symmetry.space_group_name_H-M   'P 1'
#
loop_
_entity.id
_entity.type
_entity.pdbx_description
1 polymer ?
#
loop_
_entity_poly.entity_id
_entity_poly.type
_entity_poly.pdbx_seq_one_letter_code
_entity_poly.pdbx_strand_id
1 'polypeptide(L)'
;MDSLTLQGNTYDLDVIKRLVVADLLKMTDEEHATYERFNKDIYKTYVQIRHIHKPKACEKLSLEKVKANLRDHWLEIYLNLTRQEAETVIEYAELFFGLAIK
;
A
#
# COMPACT_ATOMS: atom_id res chain seq x y z
N MET A 1 3.80 1.79 14.20
CA MET A 1 3.03 2.80 13.46
C MET A 1 1.58 2.41 13.59
N ASP A 2 0.77 3.32 14.11
CA ASP A 2 -0.57 2.98 14.61
C ASP A 2 -1.63 3.26 13.54
N SER A 3 -1.37 4.23 12.65
CA SER A 3 -2.24 4.57 11.53
C SER A 3 -1.48 4.81 10.23
N LEU A 4 -2.17 4.65 9.10
CA LEU A 4 -1.64 4.93 7.77
C LEU A 4 -2.66 5.76 6.98
N THR A 5 -2.24 6.88 6.38
CA THR A 5 -3.12 7.71 5.56
C THR A 5 -2.82 7.53 4.08
N LEU A 6 -3.79 7.06 3.31
CA LEU A 6 -3.66 6.79 1.86
C LEU A 6 -4.84 7.41 1.12
N GLN A 7 -4.58 8.12 0.02
CA GLN A 7 -5.64 8.67 -0.84
C GLN A 7 -6.69 9.54 -0.09
N GLY A 8 -6.30 10.15 1.04
CA GLY A 8 -7.19 10.93 1.91
C GLY A 8 -7.98 10.12 2.96
N ASN A 9 -7.79 8.79 3.02
CA ASN A 9 -8.38 7.93 4.05
C ASN A 9 -7.33 7.54 5.10
N THR A 10 -7.67 7.63 6.38
CA THR A 10 -6.79 7.18 7.49
C THR A 10 -7.27 5.84 8.02
N TYR A 11 -6.34 4.89 8.13
CA TYR A 11 -6.61 3.53 8.56
C TYR A 11 -5.87 3.22 9.86
N ASP A 12 -6.56 2.63 10.82
CA ASP A 12 -5.94 2.00 11.99
C ASP A 12 -5.33 0.65 11.58
N LEU A 13 -4.01 0.51 11.72
CA LEU A 13 -3.32 -0.67 11.25
C LEU A 13 -3.59 -1.91 12.09
N ASP A 14 -4.00 -1.77 13.35
CA ASP A 14 -4.38 -2.90 14.19
C ASP A 14 -5.80 -3.39 13.85
N VAL A 15 -6.68 -2.49 13.43
CA VAL A 15 -7.96 -2.88 12.78
C VAL A 15 -7.67 -3.66 11.50
N ILE A 16 -6.85 -3.11 10.60
CA ILE A 16 -6.52 -3.77 9.32
C ILE A 16 -5.92 -5.16 9.56
N LYS A 17 -4.94 -5.31 10.47
CA LYS A 17 -4.36 -6.63 10.78
C LYS A 17 -5.41 -7.64 11.24
N ARG A 18 -6.37 -7.21 12.08
CA ARG A 18 -7.48 -8.08 12.50
C ARG A 18 -8.35 -8.48 11.32
N LEU A 19 -8.64 -7.57 10.41
CA LEU A 19 -9.42 -7.85 9.20
C LEU A 19 -8.68 -8.79 8.24
N VAL A 20 -7.37 -8.65 8.08
CA VAL A 20 -6.56 -9.55 7.25
C VAL A 20 -6.63 -11.01 7.71
N VAL A 21 -6.70 -11.24 9.03
CA VAL A 21 -6.75 -12.59 9.63
C VAL A 21 -8.18 -13.10 9.77
N ALA A 22 -9.17 -12.20 9.80
CA ALA A 22 -10.56 -12.56 9.93
C ALA A 22 -11.07 -13.25 8.65
N ASP A 23 -11.91 -14.27 8.84
CA ASP A 23 -12.66 -14.86 7.75
C ASP A 23 -13.62 -13.79 7.19
N LEU A 24 -13.62 -13.58 5.87
CA LEU A 24 -14.47 -12.59 5.21
C LEU A 24 -15.95 -12.77 5.56
N LEU A 25 -16.36 -14.02 5.85
CA LEU A 25 -17.73 -14.37 6.25
C LEU A 25 -18.09 -13.93 7.68
N LYS A 26 -17.12 -13.50 8.48
CA LYS A 26 -17.31 -13.03 9.87
C LYS A 26 -17.18 -11.51 10.01
N MET A 27 -16.86 -10.81 8.92
CA MET A 27 -16.80 -9.36 8.91
C MET A 27 -18.20 -8.77 8.84
N THR A 28 -18.41 -7.67 9.54
CA THR A 28 -19.54 -6.79 9.28
C THR A 28 -19.43 -6.13 7.90
N ASP A 29 -20.55 -5.64 7.37
CA ASP A 29 -20.55 -4.92 6.08
C ASP A 29 -19.61 -3.70 6.10
N GLU A 30 -19.51 -3.01 7.24
CA GLU A 30 -18.62 -1.85 7.43
C GLU A 30 -17.15 -2.26 7.43
N GLU A 31 -16.81 -3.36 8.08
CA GLU A 31 -15.46 -3.92 8.09
C GLU A 31 -15.05 -4.40 6.70
N HIS A 32 -15.95 -5.07 5.99
CA HIS A 32 -15.72 -5.49 4.60
C HIS A 32 -15.49 -4.30 3.68
N ALA A 33 -16.32 -3.25 3.79
CA ALA A 33 -16.16 -2.02 3.01
C ALA A 33 -14.84 -1.30 3.32
N THR A 34 -14.41 -1.31 4.60
CA THR A 34 -13.13 -0.75 5.04
C THR A 34 -11.96 -1.53 4.46
N TYR A 35 -12.00 -2.86 4.54
CA TYR A 35 -10.97 -3.75 4.00
C TYR A 35 -10.85 -3.63 2.47
N GLU A 36 -11.96 -3.60 1.76
CA GLU A 36 -11.97 -3.45 0.30
C GLU A 36 -11.40 -2.08 -0.13
N ARG A 37 -11.76 -1.01 0.58
CA ARG A 37 -11.23 0.33 0.33
C ARG A 37 -9.73 0.39 0.60
N PHE A 38 -9.29 -0.19 1.72
CA PHE A 38 -7.88 -0.28 2.06
C PHE A 38 -7.08 -1.00 0.96
N ASN A 39 -7.56 -2.14 0.47
CA ASN A 39 -6.92 -2.86 -0.64
C ASN A 39 -6.78 -2.01 -1.91
N LYS A 40 -7.84 -1.29 -2.28
CA LYS A 40 -7.84 -0.39 -3.45
C LYS A 40 -6.83 0.75 -3.28
N ASP A 41 -6.77 1.34 -2.10
CA ASP A 41 -5.87 2.47 -1.82
C ASP A 41 -4.41 2.03 -1.70
N ILE A 42 -4.15 0.84 -1.15
CA ILE A 42 -2.84 0.19 -1.19
C ILE A 42 -2.39 0.01 -2.63
N TYR A 43 -3.23 -0.59 -3.49
CA TYR A 43 -2.87 -0.82 -4.89
C TYR A 43 -2.55 0.48 -5.64
N LYS A 44 -3.41 1.50 -5.52
CA LYS A 44 -3.19 2.80 -6.16
C LYS A 44 -1.91 3.45 -5.68
N THR A 45 -1.70 3.50 -4.38
CA THR A 45 -0.53 4.15 -3.78
C THR A 45 0.75 3.41 -4.17
N TYR A 46 0.72 2.07 -4.15
CA TYR A 46 1.82 1.24 -4.64
C TYR A 46 2.19 1.56 -6.10
N VAL A 47 1.19 1.65 -7.00
CA VAL A 47 1.42 2.01 -8.41
C VAL A 47 2.03 3.40 -8.53
N GLN A 48 1.59 4.37 -7.72
CA GLN A 48 2.17 5.70 -7.69
C GLN A 48 3.64 5.70 -7.19
N ILE A 49 3.96 4.94 -6.13
CA ILE A 49 5.33 4.74 -5.63
C ILE A 49 6.22 4.19 -6.76
N ARG A 50 5.73 3.19 -7.51
CA ARG A 50 6.43 2.63 -8.67
C ARG A 50 6.70 3.72 -9.71
N HIS A 51 5.69 4.52 -10.05
CA HIS A 51 5.75 5.51 -11.14
C HIS A 51 6.63 6.72 -10.86
N ILE A 52 6.76 7.15 -9.59
CA ILE A 52 7.61 8.30 -9.21
C ILE A 52 9.08 8.07 -9.56
N HIS A 53 9.55 6.83 -9.50
CA HIS A 53 10.97 6.56 -9.74
C HIS A 53 11.35 6.65 -11.24
N LYS A 54 10.51 6.15 -12.17
CA LYS A 54 10.72 6.25 -13.64
C LYS A 54 9.44 6.02 -14.46
N PRO A 55 8.76 7.09 -14.94
CA PRO A 55 7.51 6.98 -15.72
C PRO A 55 7.55 6.05 -16.95
N LYS A 56 8.74 5.78 -17.51
CA LYS A 56 8.94 4.97 -18.74
C LYS A 56 9.54 3.57 -18.52
N ALA A 57 9.88 3.18 -17.28
CA ALA A 57 10.57 1.90 -17.00
C ALA A 57 9.83 0.98 -16.03
N CYS A 58 8.69 1.41 -15.50
CA CYS A 58 8.03 0.73 -14.40
C CYS A 58 7.56 -0.67 -14.74
N GLU A 59 7.02 -0.92 -15.93
CA GLU A 59 6.43 -2.22 -16.31
C GLU A 59 7.35 -3.44 -16.10
N LYS A 60 8.67 -3.27 -15.90
CA LYS A 60 9.63 -4.38 -15.73
C LYS A 60 10.38 -4.42 -14.40
N LEU A 61 10.06 -3.56 -13.41
CA LEU A 61 10.76 -3.51 -12.13
C LEU A 61 10.10 -4.40 -11.07
N SER A 62 10.89 -5.30 -10.46
CA SER A 62 10.48 -6.14 -9.33
C SER A 62 10.33 -5.33 -8.04
N LEU A 63 9.52 -5.84 -7.11
CA LEU A 63 9.23 -5.22 -5.80
C LEU A 63 10.48 -4.89 -4.98
N GLU A 64 11.44 -5.80 -4.92
CA GLU A 64 12.73 -5.57 -4.22
C GLU A 64 13.49 -4.36 -4.77
N LYS A 65 13.45 -4.15 -6.10
CA LYS A 65 14.10 -3.00 -6.73
C LYS A 65 13.36 -1.69 -6.43
N VAL A 66 12.04 -1.74 -6.23
CA VAL A 66 11.25 -0.57 -5.81
C VAL A 66 11.65 -0.18 -4.38
N LYS A 67 11.70 -1.13 -3.44
CA LYS A 67 12.14 -0.89 -2.04
C LYS A 67 13.56 -0.30 -1.99
N ALA A 68 14.51 -0.85 -2.74
CA ALA A 68 15.90 -0.41 -2.75
C ALA A 68 16.12 1.01 -3.32
N ASN A 69 15.16 1.56 -4.06
CA ASN A 69 15.27 2.86 -4.75
C ASN A 69 14.32 3.93 -4.17
N LEU A 70 13.72 3.68 -3.00
CA LEU A 70 12.94 4.70 -2.30
C LEU A 70 13.83 5.91 -1.99
N ARG A 71 13.42 7.08 -2.48
CA ARG A 71 14.04 8.36 -2.18
C ARG A 71 13.05 9.17 -1.35
N ASP A 72 13.35 9.33 -0.07
CA ASP A 72 12.47 9.93 0.93
C ASP A 72 11.89 11.28 0.47
N HIS A 73 12.73 12.14 -0.13
CA HIS A 73 12.31 13.45 -0.66
C HIS A 73 11.22 13.37 -1.75
N TRP A 74 11.22 12.32 -2.58
CA TRP A 74 10.21 12.15 -3.64
C TRP A 74 8.90 11.57 -3.08
N LEU A 75 8.98 10.71 -2.07
CA LEU A 75 7.79 10.20 -1.38
C LEU A 75 7.05 11.32 -0.67
N GLU A 76 7.79 12.21 -0.01
CA GLU A 76 7.22 13.35 0.69
C GLU A 76 6.60 14.37 -0.29
N ILE A 77 7.32 14.77 -1.34
CA ILE A 77 6.80 15.78 -2.29
C ILE A 77 5.59 15.29 -3.08
N TYR A 78 5.62 14.05 -3.58
CA TYR A 78 4.64 13.59 -4.57
C TYR A 78 3.52 12.74 -3.99
N LEU A 79 3.76 12.08 -2.84
CA LEU A 79 2.77 11.21 -2.21
C LEU A 79 2.42 11.62 -0.79
N ASN A 80 3.15 12.59 -0.21
CA ASN A 80 3.03 12.93 1.21
C ASN A 80 3.17 11.68 2.11
N LEU A 81 4.14 10.81 1.77
CA LEU A 81 4.46 9.61 2.52
C LEU A 81 5.88 9.69 3.08
N THR A 82 6.04 9.23 4.30
CA THR A 82 7.34 8.87 4.87
C THR A 82 7.85 7.57 4.26
N ARG A 83 9.15 7.30 4.41
CA ARG A 83 9.76 6.03 4.00
C ARG A 83 9.05 4.83 4.64
N GLN A 84 8.78 4.92 5.94
CA GLN A 84 8.13 3.84 6.70
C GLN A 84 6.70 3.57 6.19
N GLU A 85 5.94 4.61 5.86
CA GLU A 85 4.61 4.46 5.26
C GLU A 85 4.69 3.81 3.87
N ALA A 86 5.65 4.22 3.04
CA ALA A 86 5.86 3.62 1.73
C ALA A 86 6.27 2.14 1.81
N GLU A 87 7.15 1.78 2.75
CA GLU A 87 7.52 0.39 3.02
C GLU A 87 6.30 -0.43 3.47
N THR A 88 5.48 0.13 4.37
CA THR A 88 4.22 -0.49 4.82
C THR A 88 3.25 -0.71 3.65
N VAL A 89 3.09 0.26 2.75
CA VAL A 89 2.27 0.11 1.53
C VAL A 89 2.79 -1.03 0.65
N ILE A 90 4.10 -1.16 0.49
CA ILE A 90 4.69 -2.24 -0.32
C ILE A 90 4.49 -3.61 0.35
N GLU A 91 4.64 -3.71 1.66
CA GLU A 91 4.39 -4.96 2.41
C GLU A 91 2.94 -5.43 2.27
N TYR A 92 1.97 -4.53 2.40
CA TYR A 92 0.57 -4.87 2.16
C TYR A 92 0.28 -5.18 0.69
N ALA A 93 0.92 -4.50 -0.25
CA ALA A 93 0.78 -4.83 -1.66
C ALA A 93 1.31 -6.25 -1.98
N GLU A 94 2.44 -6.62 -1.38
CA GLU A 94 2.99 -7.99 -1.42
C GLU A 94 2.02 -9.00 -0.82
N LEU A 95 1.42 -8.68 0.33
CA LEU A 95 0.47 -9.55 1.02
C LEU A 95 -0.82 -9.77 0.21
N PHE A 96 -1.39 -8.72 -0.35
CA PHE A 96 -2.69 -8.77 -1.03
C PHE A 96 -2.61 -9.23 -2.48
N PHE A 97 -1.53 -8.88 -3.18
CA PHE A 97 -1.42 -9.09 -4.61
C PHE A 97 -0.28 -10.05 -4.99
N GLY A 98 0.59 -10.43 -4.05
CA GLY A 98 1.74 -11.30 -4.31
C GLY A 98 2.67 -10.77 -5.41
N LEU A 99 3.46 -11.66 -6.01
CA LEU A 99 4.25 -11.37 -7.22
C LEU A 99 3.40 -11.10 -8.48
N ALA A 100 2.07 -10.96 -8.37
CA ALA A 100 1.15 -10.79 -9.51
C ALA A 100 1.13 -9.38 -10.11
N ILE A 101 2.09 -8.52 -9.75
CA ILE A 101 2.36 -7.27 -10.44
C ILE A 101 3.31 -7.59 -11.61
N LYS A 102 2.77 -8.25 -12.63
CA LYS A 102 3.44 -8.47 -13.92
C LYS A 102 3.42 -7.21 -14.78
#